data_AF-A0A4V2SUX0-F1
#
_entry.id   AF-A0A4V2SUX0-F1
#
_cell.length_a   1.000
_cell.length_b   1.000
_cell.length_c   1.000
_cell.angle_alpha   90.00
_cell.angle_beta   90.00
_cell.angle_gamma   90.00
#
_symmetry.space_group_name_H-M   'P 1'
#
loop_
_entity.id
_entity.type
_entity.pdbx_description
1 polymer ?
#
loop_
_entity_poly.entity_id
_entity_poly.type
_entity_poly.pdbx_seq_one_letter_code
_entity_poly.pdbx_strand_id
1 'polypeptide(L)' 'MIEQDRLLLARAMQVNQELGKITIELMDHQDGGELPAEPLRKVGEHLRRLGVDMLARAGELDGRPLAGAVVEPPADDTSQ' A
#
# COMPACT_ATOMS: atom_id res chain seq x y z
N MET A 1 -22.45 8.61 -1.11
CA MET A 1 -21.34 7.89 -0.45
C MET A 1 -21.61 7.78 1.03
N ILE A 2 -21.46 6.57 1.57
CA ILE A 2 -21.54 6.35 3.03
C ILE A 2 -20.25 6.82 3.69
N GLU A 3 -20.25 6.92 5.02
CA GLU A 3 -19.12 7.47 5.78
C GLU A 3 -17.82 6.70 5.57
N GLN A 4 -17.87 5.36 5.54
CA GLN A 4 -16.71 4.51 5.31
C GLN A 4 -16.02 4.82 3.98
N ASP A 5 -16.78 5.04 2.90
CA ASP A 5 -16.23 5.37 1.57
C ASP A 5 -15.54 6.74 1.60
N ARG A 6 -16.12 7.72 2.30
CA ARG A 6 -15.52 9.07 2.42
C ARG A 6 -14.20 9.01 3.18
N LEU A 7 -14.16 8.26 4.27
CA LEU A 7 -12.94 8.07 5.07
C LEU A 7 -11.84 7.35 4.27
N LEU A 8 -12.22 6.39 3.42
CA LEU A 8 -11.29 5.68 2.55
C LEU A 8 -10.69 6.63 1.49
N LEU A 9 -11.54 7.45 0.83
CA LEU A 9 -11.07 8.44 -0.12
C LEU A 9 -10.24 9.56 0.54
N ALA A 10 -10.60 10.01 1.73
CA ALA A 10 -9.82 10.98 2.48
C ALA A 10 -8.41 10.46 2.80
N ARG A 11 -8.31 9.19 3.23
CA ARG A 11 -7.02 8.51 3.43
C ARG A 11 -6.22 8.39 2.14
N ALA A 12 -6.87 8.02 1.03
CA ALA A 12 -6.22 7.94 -0.27
C ALA A 12 -5.67 9.29 -0.73
N MET A 13 -6.44 10.36 -0.57
CA MET A 13 -6.00 11.73 -0.84
C MET A 13 -4.80 12.12 0.00
N GLN A 14 -4.81 11.81 1.30
CA GLN A 14 -3.70 12.11 2.21
C GLN A 14 -2.42 11.38 1.77
N VAL A 15 -2.51 10.08 1.48
CA VAL A 15 -1.36 9.30 0.98
C VAL A 15 -0.85 9.90 -0.34
N ASN A 16 -1.73 10.26 -1.27
CA ASN A 16 -1.35 10.85 -2.55
C ASN A 16 -0.64 12.22 -2.39
N GLN A 17 -1.09 13.05 -1.45
CA GLN A 17 -0.46 14.35 -1.17
C GLN A 17 0.94 14.21 -0.58
N GLU A 18 1.17 13.19 0.25
CA GLU A 18 2.46 12.97 0.90
C GLU A 18 3.45 12.17 0.04
N LEU A 19 2.95 11.33 -0.88
CA LEU A 19 3.80 10.45 -1.70
C LEU A 19 4.85 11.21 -2.51
N GLY A 20 4.49 12.36 -3.08
CA GLY A 20 5.43 13.20 -3.83
C GLY A 20 6.57 13.73 -2.94
N LYS A 21 6.25 14.20 -1.73
CA LYS A 21 7.25 14.69 -0.78
C LYS A 21 8.19 13.58 -0.34
N ILE A 22 7.63 12.43 0.04
CA ILE A 22 8.42 11.28 0.49
C ILE A 22 9.32 10.75 -0.63
N THR A 23 8.85 10.78 -1.88
CA THR A 23 9.68 10.37 -3.03
C THR A 23 10.89 11.28 -3.19
N ILE A 24 10.72 12.59 -3.04
CA ILE A 24 11.83 13.55 -3.08
C ILE A 24 12.79 13.32 -1.91
N GLU A 25 12.28 13.18 -0.68
CA GLU A 25 13.10 12.90 0.50
C GLU A 25 13.91 11.59 0.36
N LEU A 26 13.29 10.55 -0.21
CA LEU A 26 13.94 9.28 -0.53
C LEU A 26 15.08 9.44 -1.54
N MET A 27 14.92 10.32 -2.53
CA MET A 27 15.97 10.63 -3.51
C MET A 27 17.11 11.44 -2.89
N ASP A 28 16.79 12.41 -2.04
CA ASP A 28 17.78 13.26 -1.36
C ASP A 28 18.62 12.48 -0.33
N HIS A 29 18.09 11.37 0.19
CA HIS A 29 18.76 10.50 1.15
C HIS A 29 19.34 9.21 0.54
N GLN A 30 19.59 9.21 -0.78
CA GLN A 30 20.31 8.12 -1.41
C GLN A 30 21.74 8.00 -0.89
N ASP A 31 22.20 6.76 -0.72
CA ASP A 31 23.60 6.43 -0.43
C ASP A 31 24.13 5.53 -1.54
N GLY A 32 25.18 5.97 -2.24
CA GLY A 32 25.74 5.23 -3.38
C GLY A 32 24.76 5.03 -4.56
N GLY A 33 23.66 5.79 -4.62
CA GLY A 33 22.58 5.61 -5.61
C GLY A 33 21.50 4.60 -5.19
N GLU A 34 21.59 4.04 -3.98
CA GLU A 34 20.58 3.17 -3.41
C GLU A 34 19.61 3.96 -2.52
N LEU A 35 18.33 3.57 -2.52
CA LEU A 35 17.32 4.16 -1.64
C LEU A 35 17.45 3.61 -0.22
N PRO A 36 17.25 4.44 0.82
CA PRO A 36 17.34 3.98 2.19
C PRO A 36 16.19 3.00 2.50
N ALA A 37 16.56 1.79 2.94
CA ALA A 37 15.62 0.67 3.08
C ALA A 37 14.51 0.90 4.11
N GLU A 38 14.80 1.59 5.22
CA GLU A 38 13.81 1.83 6.28
C GLU A 38 12.70 2.80 5.83
N PRO A 39 13.01 4.02 5.32
CA PRO A 39 11.99 4.89 4.74
C PRO A 39 11.18 4.21 3.63
N LEU A 40 11.84 3.44 2.75
CA LEU A 40 11.16 2.70 1.68
C LEU A 40 10.17 1.67 2.24
N ARG A 41 10.54 0.94 3.29
CA ARG A 41 9.65 -0.01 3.97
C ARG A 41 8.43 0.68 4.57
N LYS A 42 8.61 1.83 5.24
CA LYS A 42 7.50 2.60 5.82
C LYS A 42 6.48 3.02 4.76
N VAL A 43 6.95 3.53 3.62
CA VAL A 43 6.08 3.88 2.48
C VAL A 43 5.32 2.65 1.99
N GLY A 44 6.02 1.53 1.77
CA GLY A 44 5.41 0.28 1.34
C GLY A 44 4.31 -0.20 2.29
N GLU A 45 4.51 -0.11 3.61
CA GLU A 45 3.51 -0.49 4.61
C GLU A 45 2.27 0.40 4.59
N HIS A 46 2.43 1.71 4.39
CA HIS A 46 1.31 2.63 4.27
C HIS A 46 0.48 2.36 3.02
N LEU A 47 1.13 2.16 1.87
CA LEU A 47 0.47 1.82 0.61
C LEU A 47 -0.24 0.45 0.71
N ARG A 48 0.43 -0.55 1.28
CA ARG A 48 -0.15 -1.88 1.50
C ARG A 48 -1.41 -1.79 2.36
N ARG A 49 -1.37 -1.04 3.47
CA ARG A 49 -2.53 -0.89 4.36
C ARG A 49 -3.70 -0.22 3.65
N LEU A 50 -3.46 0.87 2.91
CA LEU A 50 -4.50 1.52 2.13
C LEU A 50 -5.10 0.57 1.08
N GLY A 51 -4.26 -0.19 0.38
CA GLY A 51 -4.69 -1.19 -0.61
C GLY A 51 -5.56 -2.28 0.01
N VAL A 52 -5.17 -2.81 1.19
CA VAL A 52 -5.97 -3.79 1.93
C VAL A 52 -7.34 -3.21 2.30
N ASP A 53 -7.40 -1.99 2.82
CA ASP A 53 -8.66 -1.34 3.20
C ASP A 53 -9.58 -1.15 1.97
N MET A 54 -9.01 -0.77 0.82
CA MET A 54 -9.76 -0.62 -0.43
C MET A 54 -10.32 -1.95 -0.95
N LEU A 55 -9.49 -3.00 -0.96
CA LEU A 55 -9.90 -4.32 -1.39
C LEU A 55 -10.98 -4.88 -0.47
N ALA A 56 -10.81 -4.77 0.85
CA ALA A 56 -11.81 -5.21 1.81
C ALA A 56 -13.15 -4.53 1.56
N ARG A 57 -13.13 -3.21 1.31
CA ARG A 57 -14.34 -2.45 0.97
C ARG A 57 -14.97 -2.90 -0.35
N ALA A 58 -14.18 -3.18 -1.38
CA ALA A 58 -14.70 -3.73 -2.64
C ALA A 58 -15.36 -5.10 -2.41
N GLY A 59 -14.73 -5.96 -1.61
CA GLY A 59 -15.30 -7.26 -1.23
C GLY A 59 -16.64 -7.13 -0.50
N GLU A 60 -16.78 -6.16 0.41
CA GLU A 60 -18.08 -5.86 1.06
C GLU A 60 -19.15 -5.47 0.04
N LEU A 61 -18.80 -4.65 -0.95
CA LEU A 61 -19.72 -4.18 -2.01
C LEU A 61 -20.14 -5.30 -2.97
N ASP A 62 -19.21 -6.22 -3.28
CA ASP A 62 -19.45 -7.37 -4.15
C ASP A 62 -20.15 -8.54 -3.43
N GLY A 63 -20.40 -8.43 -2.12
CA GLY A 63 -20.90 -9.53 -1.29
C GLY A 63 -19.90 -10.68 -1.11
N ARG A 64 -18.61 -10.41 -1.32
CA ARG A 64 -17.47 -11.33 -1.17
C ARG A 64 -16.45 -10.73 -0.18
N PRO A 65 -16.69 -10.82 1.14
CA PRO A 65 -15.74 -10.28 2.11
C PRO A 65 -14.36 -10.90 1.89
N LEU A 66 -13.30 -10.09 1.82
CA LEU A 66 -11.94 -10.64 1.77
C LEU A 66 -11.68 -11.41 3.07
N ALA A 67 -11.60 -12.74 2.97
CA ALA A 67 -10.79 -13.52 3.90
C ALA A 67 -9.35 -13.01 3.75
N GLY A 68 -8.76 -12.57 4.86
CA GLY A 68 -7.56 -11.74 4.91
C GLY A 68 -6.52 -12.02 3.84
N ALA A 69 -5.96 -10.93 3.29
CA ALA A 69 -4.86 -10.94 2.34
C ALA A 69 -3.68 -11.77 2.87
N VAL A 70 -3.70 -13.07 2.59
CA VAL A 70 -2.50 -13.89 2.52
C VAL A 70 -1.86 -13.42 1.22
N VAL A 71 -0.77 -12.66 1.35
CA VAL A 71 0.20 -12.56 0.28
C VAL A 71 0.63 -14.00 0.04
N GLU A 72 0.13 -14.64 -1.03
CA GLU A 72 0.70 -15.90 -1.47
C GLU A 72 2.19 -15.63 -1.69
N PRO A 73 3.10 -16.30 -0.95
CA PRO A 73 4.51 -16.19 -1.27
C PRO A 73 4.70 -16.63 -2.73
N PRO A 74 5.66 -16.04 -3.45
CA PRO A 74 5.93 -16.42 -4.84
C PRO A 74 6.10 -17.94 -4.87
N ALA A 75 5.34 -18.60 -5.76
CA ALA A 75 5.42 -20.03 -5.93
C ALA A 75 6.90 -20.40 -6.10
N ASP A 76 7.42 -21.20 -5.17
CA ASP A 76 8.75 -21.78 -5.31
C ASP A 76 8.79 -22.47 -6.67
N ASP A 77 9.62 -21.94 -7.56
CA ASP A 77 9.96 -22.53 -8.84
C ASP A 77 10.65 -23.87 -8.55
N THR A 78 9.83 -24.89 -8.32
CA THR A 78 10.27 -26.28 -8.30
C THR A 78 10.40 -26.70 -9.75
N SER A 79 11.41 -26.15 -10.41
CA SER A 79 11.94 -26.70 -11.64
C SER A 79 12.74 -27.97 -11.31
N GLN A 80 12.47 -28.98 -12.13
CA GLN A 80 12.92 -30.39 -12.09
C GLN A 80 14.43 -30.59 -11.96
#